data_AF-A9HP85-F1
#
_entry.id   AF-A9HP85-F1
#
_cell.length_a   1.000
_cell.length_b   1.000
_cell.length_c   1.000
_cell.angle_alpha   90.00
_cell.angle_beta   90.00
_cell.angle_gamma   90.00
#
_symmetry.space_group_name_H-M   'P 1'
#
loop_
_entity.id
_entity.type
_entity.pdbx_description
1 polymer ?
#
loop_
_entity_poly.entity_id
_entity_poly.type
_entity_poly.pdbx_seq_one_letter_code
_entity_poly.pdbx_strand_id
1 'polypeptide(L)'
;MDLLALYNEWSGPAGAVVGLASGWFAKLQHARLQAQKAQYDAGQQALAALDLASKREQALTRSLLSASDEIGALRSTGWRTRDLLEALHAEAIGARLIVHELEAKAGLPLRAFEPLPPYPFPAETVPDGETAGAQAVDAAEPRAEPTHG
;
A
#
# COMPACT_ATOMS: atom_id res chain seq x y z
N MET A 1 28.38 -59.98 60.02
CA MET A 1 28.19 -59.60 58.61
C MET A 1 27.65 -58.19 58.59
N ASP A 2 28.44 -57.27 58.04
CA ASP A 2 28.24 -55.84 58.21
C ASP A 2 27.33 -55.30 57.08
N LEU A 3 26.07 -55.01 57.41
CA LEU A 3 25.05 -54.54 56.46
C LEU A 3 25.42 -53.18 55.84
N LEU A 4 26.27 -52.41 56.53
CA LEU A 4 26.80 -51.14 56.05
C LEU A 4 27.79 -51.32 54.89
N ALA A 5 28.57 -52.41 54.88
CA ALA A 5 29.49 -52.71 53.79
C ALA A 5 28.76 -53.12 52.50
N LEU A 6 27.71 -53.95 52.64
CA LEU A 6 26.87 -54.38 51.51
C LEU A 6 26.09 -53.21 50.90
N TYR A 7 25.64 -52.26 51.72
CA TYR A 7 24.95 -51.06 51.26
C TYR A 7 25.89 -50.13 50.47
N ASN A 8 27.12 -49.92 50.96
CA ASN A 8 28.09 -49.02 50.33
C ASN A 8 28.61 -49.59 48.99
N GLU A 9 28.79 -50.91 48.92
CA GLU A 9 29.21 -51.62 47.71
C GLU A 9 28.10 -51.66 46.63
N TRP A 10 26.82 -51.69 47.05
CA TRP A 10 25.68 -51.66 46.13
C TRP A 10 25.30 -50.23 45.68
N SER A 11 25.51 -49.21 46.53
CA SER A 11 25.13 -47.83 46.23
C SER A 11 26.06 -47.11 45.24
N GLY A 12 27.30 -47.57 45.08
CA GLY A 12 28.30 -46.93 44.22
C GLY A 12 27.90 -46.86 42.73
N PRO A 13 27.70 -48.01 42.05
CA PRO A 13 27.33 -48.03 40.63
C PRO A 13 25.82 -47.84 40.40
N ALA A 14 24.96 -48.36 41.29
CA ALA A 14 23.51 -48.23 41.16
C ALA A 14 23.05 -46.76 41.31
N GLY A 15 23.67 -46.01 42.22
CA GLY A 15 23.40 -44.58 42.40
C GLY A 15 23.76 -43.74 41.17
N ALA A 16 24.85 -44.08 40.47
CA ALA A 16 25.27 -43.40 39.25
C ALA A 16 24.30 -43.65 38.07
N VAL A 17 23.81 -44.88 37.92
CA VAL A 17 22.83 -45.23 36.88
C VAL A 17 21.47 -44.56 37.13
N VAL A 18 21.02 -44.52 38.39
CA VAL A 18 19.77 -43.84 38.78
C VAL A 18 19.89 -42.32 38.62
N GLY A 19 21.05 -41.74 38.95
CA GLY A 19 21.32 -40.31 38.72
C GLY A 19 21.32 -39.93 37.23
N LEU A 20 21.88 -40.77 36.37
CA LEU A 20 21.88 -40.55 34.92
C LEU A 20 20.47 -40.73 34.31
N ALA A 21 19.72 -41.75 34.74
CA ALA A 21 18.36 -41.98 34.27
C ALA A 21 17.41 -40.86 34.69
N SER A 22 17.49 -40.41 35.94
CA SER A 22 16.68 -39.27 36.43
C SER A 22 17.02 -37.96 35.72
N GLY A 23 18.30 -37.71 35.43
CA GLY A 23 18.74 -36.56 34.63
C GLY A 23 18.20 -36.57 33.19
N TRP A 24 18.10 -37.75 32.55
CA TRP A 24 17.52 -37.88 31.20
C TRP A 24 16.02 -37.63 31.19
N PHE A 25 15.28 -38.17 32.17
CA PHE A 25 13.85 -37.91 32.33
C PHE A 25 13.56 -36.42 32.60
N ALA A 26 14.35 -35.78 33.46
CA ALA A 26 14.24 -34.34 33.71
C ALA A 26 14.47 -33.53 32.43
N LYS A 27 15.50 -33.83 31.64
CA LYS A 27 15.76 -33.18 30.35
C LYS A 27 14.61 -33.37 29.36
N LEU A 28 14.02 -34.57 29.29
CA LEU A 28 12.89 -34.85 28.41
C LEU A 28 11.64 -34.05 28.80
N GLN A 29 11.35 -33.94 30.10
CA GLN A 29 10.24 -33.13 30.61
C GLN A 29 10.46 -31.64 30.34
N HIS A 30 11.68 -31.14 30.57
CA HIS A 30 12.03 -29.75 30.25
C HIS A 30 11.92 -29.47 28.75
N ALA A 31 12.37 -30.37 27.89
CA ALA A 31 12.26 -30.23 26.44
C ALA A 31 10.79 -30.15 25.97
N ARG A 32 9.89 -30.96 26.55
CA ARG A 32 8.45 -30.87 26.26
C ARG A 32 7.84 -29.55 26.70
N LEU A 33 8.17 -29.06 27.89
CA LEU A 33 7.67 -27.78 28.39
C LEU A 33 8.19 -26.61 27.55
N GLN A 34 9.45 -26.66 27.12
CA GLN A 34 10.01 -25.66 26.21
C GLN A 34 9.34 -25.69 24.83
N ALA A 35 9.07 -26.87 24.28
CA ALA A 35 8.36 -27.00 23.02
C ALA A 35 6.93 -26.43 23.08
N GLN A 36 6.21 -26.67 24.18
CA GLN A 36 4.88 -26.08 24.39
C GLN A 36 4.96 -24.55 24.46
N LYS A 37 5.89 -24.00 25.26
CA LYS A 37 6.10 -22.55 25.33
C LYS A 37 6.45 -21.94 23.97
N ALA A 38 7.36 -22.57 23.23
CA ALA A 38 7.75 -22.12 21.89
C ALA A 38 6.56 -22.08 20.93
N GLN A 39 5.62 -23.03 21.02
CA GLN A 39 4.39 -23.01 20.22
C GLN A 39 3.47 -21.85 20.61
N TYR A 40 3.30 -21.59 21.91
CA TYR A 40 2.51 -20.44 22.37
C TYR A 40 3.14 -19.10 21.96
N ASP A 41 4.45 -18.95 22.13
CA ASP A 41 5.18 -17.75 21.76
C ASP A 41 5.13 -17.52 20.25
N ALA A 42 5.31 -18.58 19.44
CA ALA A 42 5.15 -18.52 17.99
C ALA A 42 3.72 -18.11 17.58
N GLY A 43 2.70 -18.62 18.28
CA GLY A 43 1.31 -18.23 18.05
C GLY A 43 1.05 -16.76 18.35
N GLN A 44 1.58 -16.23 19.46
CA GLN A 44 1.47 -14.81 19.80
C GLN A 44 2.20 -13.93 18.78
N GLN A 45 3.37 -14.34 18.33
CA GLN A 45 4.12 -13.64 17.28
C GLN A 45 3.36 -13.61 15.96
N ALA A 46 2.72 -14.72 15.57
CA ALA A 46 1.90 -14.78 14.37
C ALA A 46 0.67 -13.85 14.46
N LEU A 47 -0.01 -13.81 15.60
CA LEU A 47 -1.14 -12.90 15.84
C LEU A 47 -0.71 -11.43 15.81
N ALA A 48 0.44 -11.10 16.41
CA ALA A 48 0.98 -9.74 16.37
C ALA A 48 1.35 -9.32 14.94
N ALA A 49 1.92 -10.23 14.14
CA ALA A 49 2.21 -9.98 12.74
C ALA A 49 0.94 -9.75 11.91
N LEU A 50 -0.11 -10.56 12.13
CA LEU A 50 -1.41 -10.42 11.47
C LEU A 50 -2.09 -9.10 11.85
N ASP A 51 -2.08 -8.73 13.13
CA ASP A 51 -2.66 -7.46 13.60
C ASP A 51 -1.93 -6.27 12.95
N LEU A 52 -0.60 -6.30 12.90
CA LEU A 52 0.18 -5.27 12.23
C LEU A 52 -0.11 -5.20 10.71
N ALA A 53 -0.23 -6.35 10.05
CA ALA A 53 -0.59 -6.42 8.63
C ALA A 53 -1.99 -5.83 8.40
N SER A 54 -2.98 -6.21 9.23
CA SER A 54 -4.34 -5.70 9.13
C SER A 54 -4.42 -4.18 9.31
N LYS A 55 -3.64 -3.63 10.25
CA LYS A 55 -3.54 -2.18 10.48
C LYS A 55 -2.93 -1.46 9.29
N ARG A 56 -1.90 -2.05 8.66
CA ARG A 56 -1.30 -1.51 7.44
C ARG A 56 -2.29 -1.53 6.28
N GLU A 57 -3.00 -2.62 6.06
CA GLU A 57 -4.03 -2.73 5.02
C GLU A 57 -5.16 -1.71 5.23
N GLN A 58 -5.63 -1.53 6.47
CA GLN A 58 -6.62 -0.50 6.79
C GLN A 58 -6.09 0.92 6.52
N ALA A 59 -4.84 1.21 6.86
CA ALA A 59 -4.22 2.50 6.60
C ALA A 59 -4.09 2.77 5.09
N LEU A 60 -3.63 1.78 4.32
CA LEU A 60 -3.53 1.86 2.87
C LEU A 60 -4.92 2.07 2.24
N THR A 61 -5.91 1.28 2.66
CA THR A 61 -7.29 1.41 2.17
C THR A 61 -7.85 2.81 2.42
N ARG A 62 -7.62 3.38 3.61
CA ARG A 62 -8.03 4.76 3.91
C ARG A 62 -7.33 5.77 3.00
N SER A 63 -6.03 5.63 2.77
CA SER A 63 -5.29 6.53 1.88
C SER A 63 -5.75 6.44 0.42
N LEU A 64 -6.13 5.24 -0.05
CA LEU A 64 -6.65 5.05 -1.41
C LEU A 64 -8.04 5.68 -1.56
N LEU A 65 -8.90 5.52 -0.55
CA LEU A 65 -10.21 6.15 -0.54
C LEU A 65 -10.09 7.68 -0.54
N SER A 66 -9.22 8.26 0.31
CA SER A 66 -9.03 9.71 0.34
C SER A 66 -8.47 10.25 -0.98
N ALA A 67 -7.48 9.57 -1.57
CA ALA A 67 -6.93 9.96 -2.87
C ALA A 67 -8.00 9.88 -3.99
N SER A 68 -8.84 8.85 -3.97
CA SER A 68 -9.94 8.70 -4.92
C SER A 68 -10.97 9.83 -4.79
N ASP A 69 -11.33 10.19 -3.56
CA ASP A 69 -12.26 11.29 -3.28
C ASP A 69 -11.70 12.64 -3.74
N GLU A 70 -10.41 12.89 -3.47
CA GLU A 70 -9.71 14.09 -3.93
C GLU A 70 -9.70 14.17 -5.46
N ILE A 71 -9.32 13.10 -6.16
CA ILE A 71 -9.33 13.05 -7.63
C ILE A 71 -10.75 13.28 -8.17
N GLY A 72 -11.77 12.69 -7.55
CA GLY A 72 -13.17 12.90 -7.90
C GLY A 72 -13.57 14.37 -7.77
N ALA A 73 -13.21 15.01 -6.66
CA ALA A 73 -13.46 16.42 -6.42
C ALA A 73 -12.77 17.32 -7.46
N LEU A 74 -11.47 17.10 -7.72
CA LEU A 74 -10.70 17.85 -8.72
C LEU A 74 -11.31 17.72 -10.12
N ARG A 75 -11.68 16.50 -10.52
CA ARG A 75 -12.35 16.26 -11.81
C ARG A 75 -13.66 17.03 -11.89
N SER A 76 -14.50 16.94 -10.86
CA SER A 76 -15.81 17.62 -10.85
C SER A 76 -15.67 19.15 -10.96
N THR A 77 -14.68 19.73 -10.28
CA THR A 77 -14.36 21.15 -10.40
C THR A 77 -13.87 21.49 -11.80
N GLY A 78 -12.98 20.66 -12.36
CA GLY A 78 -12.47 20.83 -13.73
C GLY A 78 -13.56 20.80 -14.80
N TRP A 79 -14.57 19.94 -14.66
CA TRP A 79 -15.74 19.94 -15.54
C TRP A 79 -16.56 21.22 -15.42
N ARG A 80 -16.86 21.65 -14.19
CA ARG A 80 -17.63 22.88 -13.96
C ARG A 80 -16.91 24.12 -14.49
N THR A 81 -15.59 24.21 -14.31
CA THR A 81 -14.82 25.35 -14.84
C THR A 81 -14.80 25.33 -16.35
N ARG A 82 -14.64 24.15 -16.97
CA ARG A 82 -14.71 24.01 -18.44
C ARG A 82 -16.06 24.45 -18.99
N ASP A 83 -17.17 23.99 -18.39
CA ASP A 83 -18.52 24.34 -18.83
C ASP A 83 -18.77 25.85 -18.75
N LEU A 84 -18.33 26.49 -17.65
CA LEU A 84 -18.42 27.95 -17.50
C LEU A 84 -17.60 28.70 -18.56
N LEU A 85 -16.41 28.19 -18.86
CA LEU A 85 -15.49 28.81 -19.81
C LEU A 85 -15.98 28.69 -21.26
N GLU A 86 -16.65 27.58 -21.57
CA GLU A 86 -17.34 27.37 -22.84
C GLU A 86 -18.54 28.31 -23.00
N ALA A 87 -19.38 28.42 -21.96
CA ALA A 87 -20.51 29.34 -21.96
C ALA A 87 -20.05 30.80 -22.14
N LEU A 88 -18.99 31.21 -21.44
CA LEU A 88 -18.40 32.54 -21.57
C LEU A 88 -17.87 32.80 -23.00
N HIS A 89 -17.23 31.81 -23.63
CA HIS A 89 -16.77 31.94 -25.01
C HIS A 89 -17.93 32.09 -25.99
N ALA A 90 -18.98 31.28 -25.83
CA ALA A 90 -20.17 31.37 -26.66
C ALA A 90 -20.85 32.75 -26.53
N GLU A 91 -20.98 33.25 -25.31
CA GLU A 91 -21.55 34.57 -25.04
C GLU A 91 -20.69 35.69 -25.62
N ALA A 92 -19.36 35.62 -25.48
CA ALA A 92 -18.45 36.61 -26.03
C ALA A 92 -18.52 36.67 -27.57
N ILE A 93 -18.61 35.53 -28.24
CA ILE A 93 -18.79 35.47 -29.70
C ILE A 93 -20.17 36.03 -30.08
N GLY A 94 -21.22 35.64 -29.37
CA GLY A 94 -22.58 36.14 -29.60
C GLY A 94 -22.68 37.65 -29.48
N ALA A 95 -22.11 38.23 -28.42
CA ALA A 95 -22.07 39.68 -28.21
C ALA A 95 -21.35 40.41 -29.35
N ARG A 96 -20.22 39.87 -29.83
CA ARG A 96 -19.48 40.44 -30.97
C ARG A 96 -20.32 40.46 -32.24
N LEU A 97 -21.04 39.37 -32.53
CA LEU A 97 -21.92 39.29 -33.69
C LEU A 97 -23.07 40.29 -33.61
N ILE A 98 -23.69 40.45 -32.44
CA ILE A 98 -24.76 41.44 -32.24
C ILE A 98 -24.25 42.87 -32.51
N VAL A 99 -23.06 43.22 -32.00
CA VAL A 99 -22.46 44.54 -32.26
C VAL A 99 -22.22 44.72 -33.76
N HIS A 100 -21.67 43.72 -34.44
CA HIS A 100 -21.44 43.77 -35.88
C HIS A 100 -22.73 43.92 -36.67
N GLU A 101 -23.81 43.23 -36.30
CA GLU A 101 -25.12 43.39 -36.93
C GLU A 101 -25.69 44.81 -36.75
N LEU A 102 -25.51 45.40 -35.56
CA LEU A 102 -25.96 46.76 -35.27
C LEU A 102 -25.14 47.80 -36.03
N GLU A 103 -23.82 47.65 -36.08
CA GLU A 103 -22.92 48.53 -36.84
C GLU A 103 -23.23 48.44 -38.35
N ALA A 104 -23.47 47.25 -38.87
CA ALA A 104 -23.89 47.04 -40.27
C ALA A 104 -25.24 47.71 -40.58
N LYS A 105 -26.24 47.59 -39.69
CA LYS A 105 -27.54 48.26 -39.83
C LYS A 105 -27.42 49.80 -39.78
N ALA A 106 -26.47 50.31 -39.01
CA ALA A 106 -26.20 51.74 -38.90
C ALA A 106 -25.30 52.30 -40.03
N GLY A 107 -24.79 51.45 -40.93
CA GLY A 107 -23.82 51.85 -41.97
C GLY A 107 -22.47 52.28 -41.40
N LEU A 108 -22.15 51.87 -40.18
CA LEU A 108 -20.88 52.16 -39.51
C LEU A 108 -19.83 51.11 -39.90
N PRO A 109 -18.53 51.46 -39.88
CA PRO A 109 -17.47 50.48 -40.06
C PRO A 109 -17.51 49.45 -38.92
N LEU A 110 -17.33 48.17 -39.27
CA LEU A 110 -17.28 47.06 -38.33
C LEU A 110 -16.11 47.20 -37.37
N ARG A 111 -16.38 47.08 -36.07
CA ARG A 111 -15.38 47.14 -35.02
C ARG A 111 -14.49 45.90 -35.00
N ALA A 112 -13.17 46.10 -34.98
CA ALA A 112 -12.22 45.04 -34.72
C ALA A 112 -12.20 44.73 -33.21
N PHE A 113 -12.56 43.49 -32.84
CA PHE A 113 -12.43 43.01 -31.47
C PHE A 113 -11.08 42.31 -31.28
N GLU A 114 -10.53 42.38 -30.07
CA GLU A 114 -9.34 41.61 -29.70
C GLU A 114 -9.62 40.10 -29.88
N PRO A 115 -8.70 39.32 -30.50
CA PRO A 115 -8.91 37.89 -30.69
C PRO A 115 -9.13 37.19 -29.34
N LEU A 116 -10.15 36.32 -29.28
CA LEU A 116 -10.35 35.48 -28.11
C LEU A 116 -9.17 34.50 -28.00
N PRO A 117 -8.77 34.14 -26.77
CA PRO A 117 -7.82 33.06 -26.59
C PRO A 117 -8.36 31.76 -27.24
N PRO A 118 -7.48 30.91 -27.77
CA PRO A 118 -7.90 29.67 -28.43
C PRO A 118 -8.56 28.74 -27.41
N TYR A 119 -9.82 28.38 -27.65
CA TYR A 119 -10.55 27.35 -26.91
C TYR A 119 -10.72 26.10 -27.79
N PRO A 120 -10.53 24.88 -27.24
CA PRO A 120 -10.12 24.57 -25.87
C PRO A 120 -8.67 24.97 -25.59
N PHE A 121 -8.37 25.37 -24.35
CA PHE A 121 -6.99 25.63 -23.93
C PHE A 121 -6.18 24.35 -24.09
N PRO A 122 -4.98 24.40 -24.70
CA PRO A 122 -4.12 23.23 -24.79
C PRO A 122 -3.81 22.74 -23.38
N ALA A 123 -3.89 21.43 -23.16
CA ALA A 123 -3.43 20.84 -21.92
C ALA A 123 -1.94 21.18 -21.77
N GLU A 124 -1.53 21.76 -20.65
CA GLU A 124 -0.12 21.82 -20.31
C GLU A 124 0.41 20.39 -20.34
N THR A 125 1.31 20.11 -21.28
CA THR A 125 2.02 18.85 -21.32
C THR A 125 2.86 18.79 -20.04
N VAL A 126 2.36 18.07 -19.03
CA VAL A 126 3.17 17.69 -17.88
C VAL A 126 4.38 16.94 -18.45
N PRO A 127 5.62 17.43 -18.29
CA PRO A 127 6.78 16.72 -18.80
C PRO A 127 6.80 15.32 -18.20
N ASP A 128 7.03 14.31 -19.05
CA ASP A 128 6.96 12.85 -18.79
C ASP A 128 8.00 12.33 -17.76
N GLY A 129 8.26 13.06 -16.68
CA GLY A 129 9.29 12.76 -15.69
C GLY A 129 8.82 12.05 -14.42
N GLU A 130 7.50 11.90 -14.20
CA GLU A 130 6.96 11.49 -12.88
C GLU A 130 6.03 10.27 -12.91
N THR A 131 6.08 9.45 -13.96
CA THR A 131 5.39 8.14 -14.01
C THR A 131 6.32 6.94 -13.79
N ALA A 132 7.61 7.17 -13.51
CA ALA A 132 8.62 6.12 -13.29
C ALA A 132 8.34 5.23 -12.05
N GLY A 133 7.43 5.60 -11.16
CA GLY A 133 7.10 4.81 -9.97
C GLY A 133 6.17 3.61 -10.21
N ALA A 134 5.37 3.62 -11.29
CA ALA A 134 4.35 2.60 -11.52
C ALA A 134 4.83 1.42 -12.39
N GLN A 135 5.82 1.62 -13.26
CA GLN A 135 6.35 0.56 -14.15
C GLN A 135 7.48 -0.26 -13.54
N ALA A 136 8.12 0.19 -12.45
CA ALA A 136 9.22 -0.54 -11.83
C ALA A 136 8.78 -1.82 -11.09
N VAL A 137 7.49 -1.96 -10.77
CA VAL A 137 6.98 -3.12 -10.02
C VAL A 137 6.63 -4.32 -10.91
N ASP A 138 6.46 -4.11 -12.22
CA ASP A 138 6.07 -5.15 -13.18
C ASP A 138 7.26 -5.81 -13.89
N ALA A 139 8.47 -5.25 -13.75
CA ALA A 139 9.68 -5.76 -14.40
C ALA A 139 10.56 -6.67 -13.51
N ALA A 140 10.16 -6.92 -12.26
CA ALA A 140 10.95 -7.66 -11.29
C ALA A 140 10.42 -9.08 -11.01
N GLU A 141 10.13 -9.88 -12.05
CA GLU A 141 9.99 -11.32 -11.87
C GLU A 141 10.33 -12.15 -13.13
N PRO A 142 11.60 -12.58 -13.32
CA PRO A 142 11.88 -13.78 -14.10
C PRO A 142 11.95 -14.99 -13.15
N ARG A 143 10.86 -15.74 -13.15
CA ARG A 143 10.68 -17.07 -12.57
C ARG A 143 11.84 -17.98 -12.96
N ALA A 144 12.64 -18.43 -11.99
CA ALA A 144 13.70 -19.41 -12.21
C ALA A 144 13.12 -20.76 -12.69
N GLU A 145 13.61 -21.25 -13.82
CA GLU A 145 13.37 -22.63 -14.28
C GLU A 145 14.07 -23.63 -13.33
N PRO A 146 13.39 -24.69 -12.88
CA PRO A 146 14.05 -25.78 -12.16
C PRO A 146 14.70 -26.74 -13.17
N THR A 147 16.02 -26.67 -13.33
CA THR A 147 16.80 -27.75 -13.96
C THR A 147 16.98 -28.88 -12.94
N HIS A 148 16.24 -29.99 -13.13
CA HIS A 148 16.54 -31.27 -12.49
C HIS A 148 17.73 -31.93 -13.19
N GLY A 149 18.74 -32.28 -12.42
CA GLY A 149 19.82 -33.22 -12.74
C GLY A 149 20.09 -34.10 -11.53
#